data_AF-A0AAJ8LZS2-F1
#
_entry.id   AF-A0AAJ8LZS2-F1
#
_cell.length_a   1.000
_cell.length_b   1.000
_cell.length_c   1.000
_cell.angle_alpha   90.00
_cell.angle_beta   90.00
_cell.angle_gamma   90.00
#
_symmetry.space_group_name_H-M   'P 1'
#
loop_
_entity.id
_entity.type
_entity.pdbx_description
1 polymer ?
#
loop_
_entity_poly.entity_id
_entity_poly.type
_entity_poly.pdbx_seq_one_letter_code
_entity_poly.pdbx_strand_id
1 'polypeptide(L)'
;MEALDTKTTSSIVYSNDLCLVTAEKWKSAAHYIANNLDRRTGLVEAEREGGFFDSAGEVWKGLAASFDPTAESERPRFASESSRLEVALALAKLERNLVAGLASFQHTAANHEEAIRQCIFHITSHKRIEDPDFIPLQIVITQLLSNIISPANADPSAAKLADKYLKMYTSGRREEDVIIRLLDSSDVKTCQATLHLLNNVTRNSRSRLHLLLCPIGVRWLMKVLGKMDDWLEKEDSAFDVAAAIFKSFIHYSLHEQLFTLLAEPSECITPSQTVFLKILDSTLSSTTFDPMNSQSNIFLVSLFRDVEACASPSLHQKADDPRLPKFLEALILVSEALSSIGLGVQRRRDKAFVSNTVCNQSSLTEIETGDEERLVVLMKDSKKGVVRPLINLLASLEVFFPRTNPLRPLPDPDHLQPAFKPFSKLKRNLLGLLSILTFNDVVVGDLVRECGGVELVLNLTEVDENNPFLREHALFCVRNLILDNPANQAIIRKMDPVGVLSETGELLPVPENMRKT
;
A
#
# COMPACT_ATOMS: atom_id res chain seq x y z
N MET A 1 -4.31 11.23 43.32
CA MET A 1 -3.84 12.61 43.56
C MET A 1 -2.40 12.65 44.05
N GLU A 2 -1.99 11.90 45.08
CA GLU A 2 -0.57 11.90 45.56
C GLU A 2 0.50 11.55 44.50
N ALA A 3 0.15 10.85 43.42
CA ALA A 3 1.09 10.53 42.35
C ALA A 3 1.31 11.66 41.32
N LEU A 4 0.46 12.70 41.34
CA LEU A 4 0.62 13.93 40.56
C LEU A 4 1.33 15.00 41.43
N ASP A 5 2.27 14.58 42.29
CA ASP A 5 2.98 15.48 43.17
C ASP A 5 3.84 16.46 42.37
N THR A 6 3.57 17.73 42.57
CA THR A 6 4.09 18.87 41.83
C THR A 6 5.51 19.23 42.29
N LYS A 7 5.92 18.69 43.44
CA LYS A 7 7.29 18.79 43.97
C LYS A 7 8.30 17.89 43.26
N THR A 8 7.87 17.12 42.27
CA THR A 8 8.72 16.26 41.48
C THR A 8 9.60 17.11 40.55
N THR A 9 10.90 17.15 40.81
CA THR A 9 11.85 18.00 40.08
C THR A 9 12.72 17.19 39.12
N SER A 10 13.35 17.88 38.17
CA SER A 10 14.38 17.31 37.29
C SER A 10 15.56 16.68 38.05
N SER A 11 15.73 16.93 39.36
CA SER A 11 16.83 16.35 40.13
C SER A 11 16.73 14.84 40.33
N ILE A 12 15.59 14.21 40.01
CA ILE A 12 15.40 12.76 40.13
C ILE A 12 16.40 11.98 39.27
N VAL A 13 16.77 12.50 38.10
CA VAL A 13 17.66 11.81 37.15
C VAL A 13 19.10 11.67 37.66
N TYR A 14 19.43 12.23 38.84
CA TYR A 14 20.74 12.14 39.49
C TYR A 14 20.83 11.14 40.63
N SER A 15 19.73 10.47 41.01
CA SER A 15 19.72 9.46 42.07
C SER A 15 18.98 8.19 41.66
N ASN A 16 19.65 7.03 41.77
CA ASN A 16 19.04 5.73 41.49
C ASN A 16 17.81 5.48 42.37
N ASP A 17 17.93 5.76 43.67
CA ASP A 17 16.85 5.54 44.63
C ASP A 17 15.64 6.43 44.31
N LEU A 18 15.88 7.71 43.99
CA LEU A 18 14.80 8.62 43.59
C LEU A 18 14.14 8.18 42.28
N CYS A 19 14.92 7.74 41.29
CA CYS A 19 14.40 7.20 40.03
C CYS A 19 13.47 6.01 40.29
N LEU A 20 13.92 5.03 41.06
CA LEU A 20 13.17 3.79 41.31
C LEU A 20 11.91 4.03 42.16
N VAL A 21 12.02 4.80 43.24
CA VAL A 21 10.85 5.15 44.09
C VAL A 21 9.82 5.94 43.30
N THR A 22 10.25 6.88 42.47
CA THR A 22 9.34 7.68 41.64
C THR A 22 8.71 6.83 40.53
N ALA A 23 9.49 5.95 39.89
CA ALA A 23 9.00 5.03 38.88
C ALA A 23 7.90 4.13 39.43
N GLU A 24 8.05 3.55 40.63
CA GLU A 24 7.02 2.72 41.25
C GLU A 24 5.72 3.48 41.52
N LYS A 25 5.82 4.72 42.04
CA LYS A 25 4.65 5.59 42.23
C LYS A 25 3.93 5.89 40.92
N TRP A 26 4.67 6.27 39.87
CA TRP A 26 4.11 6.59 38.56
C TRP A 26 3.56 5.36 37.83
N LYS A 27 4.18 4.18 37.95
CA LYS A 27 3.62 2.92 37.45
C LYS A 27 2.28 2.61 38.09
N SER A 28 2.19 2.75 39.41
CA SER A 28 0.96 2.53 40.18
C SER A 28 -0.15 3.49 39.72
N ALA A 29 0.20 4.76 39.53
CA ALA A 29 -0.73 5.77 39.02
C ALA A 29 -1.15 5.50 37.57
N ALA A 30 -0.20 5.15 36.69
CA ALA A 30 -0.49 4.83 35.30
C ALA A 30 -1.45 3.64 35.20
N HIS A 31 -1.26 2.61 36.04
CA HIS A 31 -2.15 1.46 36.12
C HIS A 31 -3.55 1.86 36.60
N TYR A 32 -3.64 2.68 37.65
CA TYR A 32 -4.92 3.20 38.12
C TYR A 32 -5.67 3.98 37.03
N ILE A 33 -4.99 4.93 36.36
CA ILE A 33 -5.59 5.73 35.29
C ILE A 33 -6.02 4.86 34.11
N ALA A 34 -5.23 3.85 33.72
CA ALA A 34 -5.59 2.92 32.65
C ALA A 34 -6.92 2.20 32.92
N ASN A 35 -7.19 1.86 34.18
CA ASN A 35 -8.44 1.20 34.59
C ASN A 35 -9.60 2.18 34.86
N ASN A 36 -9.35 3.49 34.81
CA ASN A 36 -10.32 4.54 35.18
C ASN A 36 -10.22 5.75 34.23
N LEU A 37 -10.14 5.51 32.91
CA LEU A 37 -9.95 6.57 31.90
C LEU A 37 -11.07 7.61 31.87
N ASP A 38 -12.29 7.25 32.26
CA ASP A 38 -13.43 8.17 32.39
C ASP A 38 -13.21 9.23 33.47
N ARG A 39 -12.53 8.86 34.57
CA ARG A 39 -12.36 9.70 35.76
C ARG A 39 -11.32 10.81 35.61
N ARG A 40 -10.45 10.74 34.61
CA ARG A 40 -9.37 11.74 34.39
C ARG A 40 -9.91 13.13 34.05
N THR A 41 -11.13 13.23 33.53
CA THR A 41 -11.80 14.51 33.26
C THR A 41 -11.96 15.35 34.53
N GLY A 42 -12.22 14.70 35.67
CA GLY A 42 -12.29 15.34 36.98
C GLY A 42 -10.94 15.81 37.54
N LEU A 43 -9.82 15.43 36.92
CA LEU A 43 -8.49 15.87 37.33
C LEU A 43 -8.07 17.18 36.66
N VAL A 44 -8.84 17.70 35.69
CA VAL A 44 -8.43 18.86 34.88
C VAL A 44 -8.24 20.13 35.71
N GLU A 45 -9.17 20.43 36.62
CA GLU A 45 -9.08 21.61 37.48
C GLU A 45 -7.97 21.45 38.54
N ALA A 46 -7.89 20.28 39.18
CA ALA A 46 -6.82 19.96 40.12
C ALA A 46 -5.43 20.05 39.47
N GLU A 47 -5.33 19.68 38.20
CA GLU A 47 -4.09 19.79 37.45
C GLU A 47 -3.73 21.22 37.07
N ARG A 48 -4.72 22.06 36.73
CA ARG A 48 -4.47 23.48 36.46
C ARG A 48 -3.87 24.20 37.67
N GLU A 49 -4.23 23.78 38.88
CA GLU A 49 -3.67 24.29 40.13
C GLU A 49 -2.38 23.58 40.55
N GLY A 50 -2.26 22.30 40.23
CA GLY A 50 -1.11 21.47 40.60
C GLY A 50 0.12 21.74 39.73
N GLY A 51 -0.02 21.75 38.41
CA GLY A 51 1.10 21.88 37.48
C GLY A 51 1.94 20.60 37.38
N PHE A 52 1.32 19.41 37.42
CA PHE A 52 2.03 18.15 37.15
C PHE A 52 2.69 18.16 35.77
N PHE A 53 2.04 18.65 34.72
CA PHE A 53 2.62 18.67 33.37
C PHE A 53 3.83 19.62 33.28
N ASP A 54 3.86 20.70 34.06
CA ASP A 54 5.04 21.58 34.15
C ASP A 54 6.21 20.83 34.81
N SER A 55 5.95 20.15 35.94
CA SER A 55 6.93 19.29 36.62
C SER A 55 7.39 18.13 35.74
N ALA A 56 6.48 17.50 35.01
CA ALA A 56 6.77 16.43 34.06
C ALA A 56 7.66 16.94 32.91
N GLY A 57 7.38 18.15 32.41
CA GLY A 57 8.21 18.81 31.41
C GLY A 57 9.65 19.02 31.88
N GLU A 58 9.87 19.44 33.12
CA GLU A 58 11.21 19.54 33.70
C GLU A 58 11.90 18.18 33.85
N VAL A 59 11.16 17.13 34.24
CA VAL A 59 11.70 15.77 34.28
C VAL A 59 12.06 15.28 32.88
N TRP A 60 11.24 15.53 31.85
CA TRP A 60 11.56 15.18 30.47
C TRP A 60 12.81 15.89 29.95
N LYS A 61 12.98 17.19 30.26
CA LYS A 61 14.22 17.92 29.93
C LYS A 61 15.44 17.27 30.59
N GLY A 62 15.32 16.91 31.87
CA GLY A 62 16.34 16.18 32.61
C GLY A 62 16.66 14.84 31.96
N LEU A 63 15.64 14.05 31.61
CA LEU A 63 15.79 12.75 30.94
C LEU A 63 16.44 12.88 29.57
N ALA A 64 16.02 13.84 28.74
CA ALA A 64 16.60 14.10 27.42
C ALA A 64 18.09 14.41 27.52
N ALA A 65 18.46 15.35 28.40
CA ALA A 65 19.86 15.70 28.66
C ALA A 65 20.68 14.53 29.22
N SER A 66 20.02 13.61 29.94
CA SER A 66 20.67 12.44 30.53
C SER A 66 20.94 11.32 29.51
N PHE A 67 20.06 11.15 28.52
CA PHE A 67 20.22 10.14 27.48
C PHE A 67 21.13 10.60 26.32
N ASP A 68 21.47 11.88 26.25
CA ASP A 68 22.39 12.42 25.24
C ASP A 68 23.75 11.70 25.26
N PRO A 69 24.10 10.93 24.20
CA PRO A 69 25.35 10.20 24.14
C PRO A 69 26.58 11.11 23.98
N THR A 70 26.38 12.38 23.64
CA THR A 70 27.45 13.38 23.47
C THR A 70 27.69 14.23 24.72
N ALA A 71 26.91 14.01 25.77
CA ALA A 71 27.09 14.69 27.03
C ALA A 71 28.47 14.39 27.63
N GLU A 72 29.38 15.38 27.57
CA GLU A 72 30.75 15.28 28.08
C GLU A 72 30.82 14.87 29.57
N SER A 73 31.97 14.30 29.95
CA SER A 73 32.35 13.83 31.28
C SER A 73 32.33 14.86 32.42
N GLU A 74 31.90 16.10 32.17
CA GLU A 74 31.84 17.20 33.14
C GLU A 74 30.43 17.47 33.71
N ARG A 75 29.42 16.68 33.33
CA ARG A 75 28.06 16.79 33.89
C ARG A 75 27.94 16.10 35.27
N PRO A 76 27.00 16.53 36.14
CA PRO A 76 26.68 15.80 37.37
C PRO A 76 26.42 14.32 37.08
N ARG A 77 26.92 13.43 37.95
CA ARG A 77 26.72 11.98 37.83
C ARG A 77 25.23 11.67 37.79
N PHE A 78 24.71 11.42 36.59
CA PHE A 78 23.36 10.91 36.40
C PHE A 78 23.21 9.56 37.13
N ALA A 79 21.97 9.23 37.47
CA ALA A 79 21.60 7.88 37.86
C ALA A 79 21.97 6.88 36.74
N SER A 80 22.03 5.60 37.09
CA SER A 80 22.27 4.52 36.14
C SER A 80 21.28 4.57 34.98
N GLU A 81 21.72 4.18 33.79
CA GLU A 81 20.87 4.16 32.60
C GLU A 81 19.58 3.35 32.83
N SER A 82 19.69 2.19 33.46
CA SER A 82 18.54 1.36 33.83
C SER A 82 17.56 2.08 34.75
N SER A 83 18.03 2.77 35.80
CA SER A 83 17.14 3.55 36.68
C SER A 83 16.44 4.70 35.94
N ARG A 84 17.15 5.37 35.03
CA ARG A 84 16.57 6.44 34.20
C ARG A 84 15.55 5.91 33.19
N LEU A 85 15.79 4.72 32.63
CA LEU A 85 14.84 4.04 31.76
C LEU A 85 13.55 3.68 32.49
N GLU A 86 13.66 3.16 33.73
CA GLU A 86 12.50 2.83 34.56
C GLU A 86 11.62 4.05 34.85
N VAL A 87 12.23 5.19 35.24
CA VAL A 87 11.45 6.40 35.53
C VAL A 87 10.89 7.05 34.26
N ALA A 88 11.63 7.05 33.14
CA ALA A 88 11.15 7.53 31.85
C ALA A 88 9.97 6.68 31.34
N LEU A 89 10.06 5.35 31.46
CA LEU A 89 9.00 4.43 31.07
C LEU A 89 7.75 4.62 31.94
N ALA A 90 7.92 4.80 33.26
CA ALA A 90 6.83 5.05 34.17
C ALA A 90 6.11 6.38 33.86
N LEU A 91 6.88 7.45 33.62
CA LEU A 91 6.33 8.76 33.23
C LEU A 91 5.59 8.68 31.90
N ALA A 92 6.21 8.05 30.88
CA ALA A 92 5.60 7.88 29.58
C ALA A 92 4.26 7.14 29.66
N LYS A 93 4.18 6.06 30.47
CA LYS A 93 2.92 5.32 30.70
C LYS A 93 1.86 6.19 31.36
N LEU A 94 2.23 6.96 32.39
CA LEU A 94 1.32 7.82 33.13
C LEU A 94 0.74 8.91 32.22
N GLU A 95 1.61 9.70 31.57
CA GLU A 95 1.17 10.77 30.68
C GLU A 95 0.38 10.25 29.49
N ARG A 96 0.80 9.13 28.89
CA ARG A 96 0.08 8.55 27.74
C ARG A 96 -1.38 8.28 28.11
N ASN A 97 -1.63 7.75 29.30
CA ASN A 97 -2.97 7.42 29.77
C ASN A 97 -3.77 8.68 30.16
N LEU A 98 -3.12 9.68 30.76
CA LEU A 98 -3.74 10.97 31.09
C LEU A 98 -4.19 11.71 29.81
N VAL A 99 -3.32 11.79 28.81
CA VAL A 99 -3.56 12.57 27.58
C VAL A 99 -4.58 11.91 26.64
N ALA A 100 -4.67 10.59 26.61
CA ALA A 100 -5.37 9.81 25.57
C ALA A 100 -6.81 10.28 25.23
N GLY A 101 -6.98 11.17 24.25
CA GLY A 101 -8.31 11.68 23.86
C GLY A 101 -8.88 12.77 24.77
N LEU A 102 -8.04 13.45 25.58
CA LEU A 102 -8.44 14.58 26.41
C LEU A 102 -7.70 15.87 25.99
N ALA A 103 -8.40 16.77 25.31
CA ALA A 103 -7.80 17.97 24.70
C ALA A 103 -7.13 18.93 25.70
N SER A 104 -7.66 19.06 26.93
CA SER A 104 -7.07 19.92 27.96
C SER A 104 -5.67 19.47 28.35
N PHE A 105 -5.51 18.17 28.65
CA PHE A 105 -4.21 17.58 28.98
C PHE A 105 -3.29 17.49 27.77
N GLN A 106 -3.83 17.24 26.59
CA GLN A 106 -3.06 17.29 25.34
C GLN A 106 -2.39 18.65 25.13
N HIS A 107 -3.13 19.75 25.33
CA HIS A 107 -2.60 21.09 25.14
C HIS A 107 -1.46 21.41 26.10
N THR A 108 -1.61 21.06 27.38
CA THR A 108 -0.56 21.28 28.38
C THR A 108 0.66 20.38 28.12
N ALA A 109 0.45 19.09 27.82
CA ALA A 109 1.54 18.15 27.53
C ALA A 109 2.35 18.53 26.27
N ALA A 110 1.71 19.20 25.30
CA ALA A 110 2.40 19.70 24.10
C ALA A 110 3.51 20.72 24.41
N ASN A 111 3.50 21.36 25.58
CA ASN A 111 4.53 22.32 25.99
C ASN A 111 5.91 21.68 26.17
N HIS A 112 5.96 20.37 26.47
CA HIS A 112 7.21 19.62 26.61
C HIS A 112 7.40 18.52 25.57
N GLU A 113 6.66 18.60 24.45
CA GLU A 113 6.86 17.69 23.31
C GLU A 113 8.32 17.69 22.84
N GLU A 114 8.99 18.85 22.83
CA GLU A 114 10.38 18.95 22.39
C GLU A 114 11.32 18.06 23.21
N ALA A 115 11.14 18.02 24.54
CA ALA A 115 11.95 17.18 25.41
C ALA A 115 11.65 15.68 25.18
N ILE A 116 10.38 15.32 24.95
CA ILE A 116 9.98 13.95 24.56
C ILE A 116 10.64 13.56 23.24
N ARG A 117 10.60 14.45 22.24
CA ARG A 117 11.24 14.24 20.93
C ARG A 117 12.75 14.07 21.04
N GLN A 118 13.42 14.89 21.86
CA GLN A 118 14.85 14.73 22.13
C GLN A 118 15.16 13.41 22.83
N CYS A 119 14.34 12.98 23.80
CA CYS A 119 14.45 11.65 24.38
C CYS A 119 14.38 10.56 23.31
N ILE A 120 13.37 10.58 22.43
CA ILE A 120 13.24 9.63 21.31
C ILE A 120 14.51 9.63 20.45
N PHE A 121 15.00 10.81 20.07
CA PHE A 121 16.22 10.94 19.29
C PHE A 121 17.42 10.26 19.97
N HIS A 122 17.61 10.46 21.27
CA HIS A 122 18.74 9.89 22.01
C HIS A 122 18.61 8.37 22.27
N ILE A 123 17.41 7.87 22.58
CA ILE A 123 17.17 6.43 22.82
C ILE A 123 17.09 5.61 21.53
N THR A 124 17.03 6.26 20.38
CA THR A 124 17.10 5.63 19.04
C THR A 124 18.45 5.89 18.37
N SER A 125 19.45 6.41 19.09
CA SER A 125 20.77 6.72 18.52
C SER A 125 21.70 5.52 18.49
N HIS A 126 22.40 5.36 17.35
CA HIS A 126 23.36 4.29 17.13
C HIS A 126 22.73 2.90 17.36
N LYS A 127 23.33 2.07 18.21
CA LYS A 127 22.86 0.72 18.51
C LYS A 127 21.60 0.69 19.40
N ARG A 128 21.20 1.81 20.00
CA ARG A 128 20.09 1.85 20.96
C ARG A 128 18.73 1.56 20.33
N ILE A 129 18.55 1.82 19.03
CA ILE A 129 17.30 1.48 18.32
C ILE A 129 16.99 -0.02 18.32
N GLU A 130 18.03 -0.86 18.40
CA GLU A 130 17.90 -2.33 18.46
C GLU A 130 18.22 -2.90 19.85
N ASP A 131 18.45 -2.04 20.85
CA ASP A 131 18.77 -2.48 22.20
C ASP A 131 17.48 -2.86 22.96
N PRO A 132 17.34 -4.12 23.41
CA PRO A 132 16.14 -4.60 24.10
C PRO A 132 15.74 -3.79 25.34
N ASP A 133 16.71 -3.16 26.03
CA ASP A 133 16.43 -2.37 27.23
C ASP A 133 15.67 -1.07 26.89
N PHE A 134 15.83 -0.56 25.66
CA PHE A 134 15.19 0.67 25.20
C PHE A 134 13.85 0.43 24.49
N ILE A 135 13.63 -0.76 23.91
CA ILE A 135 12.41 -1.09 23.15
C ILE A 135 11.11 -0.78 23.92
N PRO A 136 10.95 -1.16 25.21
CA PRO A 136 9.74 -0.83 25.96
C PRO A 136 9.47 0.68 26.05
N LEU A 137 10.53 1.48 26.23
CA LEU A 137 10.41 2.93 26.25
C LEU A 137 10.10 3.48 24.86
N GLN A 138 10.77 3.02 23.81
CA GLN A 138 10.52 3.42 22.42
C GLN A 138 9.05 3.23 22.02
N ILE A 139 8.45 2.08 22.38
CA ILE A 139 7.04 1.80 22.10
C ILE A 139 6.14 2.78 22.86
N VAL A 140 6.32 2.91 24.18
CA VAL A 140 5.40 3.69 25.02
C VAL A 140 5.54 5.20 24.76
N ILE A 141 6.77 5.70 24.56
CA ILE A 141 6.99 7.12 24.27
C ILE A 141 6.43 7.51 22.89
N THR A 142 6.45 6.59 21.92
CA THR A 142 5.80 6.78 20.61
C THR A 142 4.28 6.84 20.75
N GLN A 143 3.70 5.99 21.60
CA GLN A 143 2.26 6.04 21.91
C GLN A 143 1.88 7.33 22.66
N LEU A 144 2.71 7.78 23.61
CA LEU A 144 2.55 9.08 24.26
C LEU A 144 2.56 10.19 23.21
N LEU A 145 3.57 10.20 22.34
CA LEU A 145 3.70 11.21 21.30
C LEU A 145 2.46 11.21 20.38
N SER A 146 1.99 10.03 19.97
CA SER A 146 0.75 9.87 19.20
C SER A 146 -0.45 10.54 19.88
N ASN A 147 -0.61 10.35 21.20
CA ASN A 147 -1.69 10.98 21.96
C ASN A 147 -1.52 12.51 22.11
N ILE A 148 -0.29 13.01 22.18
CA ILE A 148 -0.01 14.46 22.27
C ILE A 148 -0.30 15.16 20.93
N ILE A 149 0.14 14.58 19.80
CA ILE A 149 0.14 15.31 18.53
C ILE A 149 -1.05 14.99 17.62
N SER A 150 -1.73 13.86 17.80
CA SER A 150 -2.90 13.51 16.95
C SER A 150 -4.14 14.29 17.36
N PRO A 151 -5.11 14.54 16.46
CA PRO A 151 -6.36 15.21 16.85
C PRO A 151 -7.09 14.39 17.93
N ALA A 152 -7.38 15.00 19.07
CA ALA A 152 -8.10 14.35 20.16
C ALA A 152 -9.56 14.06 19.82
N ASN A 153 -10.15 14.82 18.90
CA ASN A 153 -11.53 14.69 18.44
C ASN A 153 -11.69 15.37 17.05
N ALA A 154 -12.92 15.47 16.56
CA ALA A 154 -13.24 16.04 15.25
C ALA A 154 -13.23 17.59 15.21
N ASP A 155 -12.97 18.27 16.34
CA ASP A 155 -12.93 19.72 16.40
C ASP A 155 -11.74 20.25 15.56
N PRO A 156 -11.94 21.26 14.69
CA PRO A 156 -10.85 21.88 13.92
C PRO A 156 -9.68 22.39 14.77
N SER A 157 -9.93 22.81 16.02
CA SER A 157 -8.89 23.21 16.97
C SER A 157 -7.99 22.05 17.38
N ALA A 158 -8.52 20.81 17.44
CA ALA A 158 -7.74 19.60 17.73
C ALA A 158 -6.78 19.25 16.58
N ALA A 159 -7.07 19.70 15.35
CA ALA A 159 -6.18 19.49 14.20
C ALA A 159 -4.96 20.42 14.20
N LYS A 160 -4.99 21.56 14.91
CA LYS A 160 -3.89 22.54 14.91
C LYS A 160 -2.56 21.97 15.40
N LEU A 161 -2.58 21.12 16.43
CA LEU A 161 -1.38 20.45 16.94
C LEU A 161 -0.84 19.45 15.91
N ALA A 162 -1.71 18.64 15.32
CA ALA A 162 -1.32 17.69 14.28
C ALA A 162 -0.69 18.38 13.07
N ASP A 163 -1.28 19.48 12.59
CA ASP A 163 -0.73 20.28 11.49
C ASP A 163 0.63 20.90 11.84
N LYS A 164 0.77 21.43 13.07
CA LYS A 164 2.03 22.02 13.56
C LYS A 164 3.15 20.98 13.59
N TYR A 165 2.92 19.86 14.26
CA TYR A 165 3.95 18.84 14.49
C TYR A 165 4.26 18.03 13.24
N LEU A 166 3.26 17.74 12.40
CA LEU A 166 3.53 17.05 11.14
C LEU A 166 4.42 17.91 10.24
N LYS A 167 4.13 19.21 10.08
CA LYS A 167 4.98 20.14 9.32
C LYS A 167 6.41 20.18 9.88
N MET A 168 6.55 20.21 11.19
CA MET A 168 7.83 20.19 11.88
C MET A 168 8.59 18.90 11.56
N TYR A 169 8.02 17.72 11.81
CA TYR A 169 8.72 16.46 11.55
C TYR A 169 9.05 16.23 10.08
N THR A 170 8.28 16.81 9.16
CA THR A 170 8.60 16.79 7.72
C THR A 170 9.59 17.87 7.28
N SER A 171 10.15 18.68 8.18
CA SER A 171 11.05 19.80 7.83
C SER A 171 12.41 19.34 7.28
N GLY A 172 12.83 18.12 7.62
CA GLY A 172 14.14 17.57 7.28
C GLY A 172 15.27 17.98 8.23
N ARG A 173 14.98 18.66 9.35
CA ARG A 173 15.95 18.89 10.42
C ARG A 173 16.28 17.58 11.14
N ARG A 174 17.57 17.34 11.38
CA ARG A 174 18.08 16.07 11.94
C ARG A 174 17.42 15.73 13.28
N GLU A 175 17.30 16.71 14.17
CA GLU A 175 16.68 16.55 15.49
C GLU A 175 15.16 16.25 15.42
N GLU A 176 14.54 16.38 14.26
CA GLU A 176 13.11 16.14 14.01
C GLU A 176 12.83 14.81 13.32
N ASP A 177 13.87 14.07 12.95
CA ASP A 177 13.82 12.75 12.27
C ASP A 177 13.36 11.61 13.18
N VAL A 178 12.49 11.86 14.16
CA VAL A 178 12.03 10.82 15.10
C VAL A 178 11.20 9.73 14.42
N ILE A 179 10.37 10.08 13.44
CA ILE A 179 9.49 9.12 12.75
C ILE A 179 10.31 8.12 11.93
N ILE A 180 11.22 8.60 11.08
CA ILE A 180 12.03 7.71 10.23
C ILE A 180 12.90 6.78 11.08
N ARG A 181 13.44 7.27 12.21
CA ARG A 181 14.25 6.49 13.13
C ARG A 181 13.46 5.42 13.87
N LEU A 182 12.24 5.70 14.29
CA LEU A 182 11.37 4.68 14.88
C LEU A 182 10.97 3.62 13.84
N LEU A 183 10.78 4.01 12.57
CA LEU A 183 10.62 3.09 11.44
C LEU A 183 11.90 2.32 11.07
N ASP A 184 13.07 2.71 11.61
CA ASP A 184 14.31 1.93 11.51
C ASP A 184 14.32 0.67 12.36
N SER A 185 13.58 0.65 13.48
CA SER A 185 13.55 -0.49 14.40
C SER A 185 13.20 -1.80 13.70
N SER A 186 13.92 -2.87 14.01
CA SER A 186 13.54 -4.23 13.63
C SER A 186 12.36 -4.77 14.46
N ASP A 187 12.07 -4.17 15.61
CA ASP A 187 10.94 -4.54 16.45
C ASP A 187 9.60 -4.10 15.84
N VAL A 188 8.73 -5.08 15.62
CA VAL A 188 7.43 -4.89 14.98
C VAL A 188 6.52 -4.00 15.85
N LYS A 189 6.62 -4.05 17.18
CA LYS A 189 5.75 -3.25 18.07
C LYS A 189 6.16 -1.78 18.07
N THR A 190 7.45 -1.46 17.96
CA THR A 190 7.95 -0.09 17.74
C THR A 190 7.46 0.44 16.40
N CYS A 191 7.58 -0.36 15.32
CA CYS A 191 7.02 0.00 14.02
C CYS A 191 5.51 0.23 14.11
N GLN A 192 4.75 -0.68 14.73
CA GLN A 192 3.30 -0.60 14.86
C GLN A 192 2.85 0.64 15.65
N ALA A 193 3.52 0.99 16.76
CA ALA A 193 3.25 2.22 17.49
C ALA A 193 3.46 3.47 16.61
N THR A 194 4.49 3.44 15.77
CA THR A 194 4.82 4.52 14.82
C THR A 194 3.79 4.60 13.70
N LEU A 195 3.33 3.47 13.17
CA LEU A 195 2.25 3.40 12.19
C LEU A 195 0.93 3.94 12.76
N HIS A 196 0.59 3.61 14.01
CA HIS A 196 -0.58 4.18 14.67
C HIS A 196 -0.46 5.69 14.84
N LEU A 197 0.72 6.20 15.20
CA LEU A 197 0.98 7.64 15.22
C LEU A 197 0.73 8.26 13.85
N LEU A 198 1.36 7.73 12.78
CA LEU A 198 1.20 8.26 11.43
C LEU A 198 -0.26 8.21 10.95
N ASN A 199 -0.95 7.08 11.18
CA ASN A 199 -2.34 6.91 10.81
C ASN A 199 -3.24 7.89 11.57
N ASN A 200 -3.05 8.07 12.88
CA ASN A 200 -3.85 9.00 13.69
C ASN A 200 -3.59 10.47 13.31
N VAL A 201 -2.32 10.84 13.07
CA VAL A 201 -1.92 12.19 12.65
C VAL A 201 -2.37 12.50 11.23
N THR A 202 -2.68 11.52 10.38
CA THR A 202 -3.18 11.80 9.01
C THR A 202 -4.66 11.48 8.84
N ARG A 203 -5.30 10.87 9.84
CA ARG A 203 -6.67 10.39 9.81
C ARG A 203 -7.64 11.47 9.32
N ASN A 204 -8.45 11.09 8.33
CA ASN A 204 -9.52 11.90 7.75
C ASN A 204 -9.05 13.30 7.29
N SER A 205 -7.81 13.42 6.78
CA SER A 205 -7.24 14.72 6.42
C SER A 205 -6.39 14.67 5.16
N ARG A 206 -7.00 15.05 4.05
CA ARG A 206 -6.32 15.22 2.76
C ARG A 206 -5.11 16.16 2.85
N SER A 207 -5.23 17.28 3.56
CA SER A 207 -4.13 18.25 3.71
C SER A 207 -2.93 17.67 4.44
N ARG A 208 -3.15 16.82 5.45
CA ARG A 208 -2.06 16.17 6.21
C ARG A 208 -1.43 15.02 5.43
N LEU A 209 -2.21 14.25 4.68
CA LEU A 209 -1.66 13.29 3.70
C LEU A 209 -0.80 14.00 2.64
N HIS A 210 -1.24 15.15 2.15
CA HIS A 210 -0.47 15.93 1.18
C HIS A 210 0.87 16.44 1.76
N LEU A 211 0.97 16.70 3.08
CA LEU A 211 2.25 17.04 3.70
C LEU A 211 3.26 15.88 3.64
N LEU A 212 2.79 14.63 3.63
CA LEU A 212 3.65 13.45 3.48
C LEU A 212 4.19 13.27 2.04
N LEU A 213 3.66 13.99 1.05
CA LEU A 213 4.15 13.94 -0.33
C LEU A 213 5.40 14.81 -0.57
N CYS A 214 5.96 15.41 0.48
CA CYS A 214 7.29 16.01 0.43
C CYS A 214 8.39 14.94 0.45
N PRO A 215 9.64 15.23 0.02
CA PRO A 215 10.72 14.25 -0.02
C PRO A 215 10.96 13.52 1.32
N ILE A 216 10.83 14.22 2.45
CA ILE A 216 11.00 13.63 3.79
C ILE A 216 9.90 12.62 4.09
N GLY A 217 8.63 12.98 3.85
CA GLY A 217 7.49 12.11 4.07
C GLY A 217 7.48 10.89 3.13
N VAL A 218 7.89 11.07 1.87
CA VAL A 218 8.03 9.97 0.90
C VAL A 218 9.04 8.94 1.39
N ARG A 219 10.17 9.35 2.00
CA ARG A 219 11.11 8.40 2.62
C ARG A 219 10.46 7.58 3.74
N TRP A 220 9.56 8.17 4.52
CA TRP A 220 8.82 7.42 5.54
C TRP A 220 7.90 6.38 4.89
N LEU A 221 7.14 6.80 3.87
CA LEU A 221 6.20 5.94 3.14
C LEU A 221 6.93 4.78 2.44
N MET A 222 8.06 5.03 1.78
CA MET A 222 8.91 3.99 1.18
C MET A 222 9.39 2.98 2.22
N LYS A 223 9.76 3.45 3.41
CA LYS A 223 10.20 2.57 4.49
C LYS A 223 9.08 1.70 5.06
N VAL A 224 7.87 2.24 5.13
CA VAL A 224 6.68 1.46 5.47
C VAL A 224 6.43 0.41 4.38
N LEU A 225 6.35 0.80 3.10
CA LEU A 225 6.12 -0.12 1.97
C LEU A 225 7.16 -1.24 1.93
N GLY A 226 8.44 -0.92 2.13
CA GLY A 226 9.53 -1.89 2.13
C GLY A 226 9.48 -2.94 3.25
N LYS A 227 8.61 -2.78 4.25
CA LYS A 227 8.39 -3.77 5.32
C LYS A 227 7.05 -4.51 5.20
N MET A 228 6.17 -4.10 4.29
CA MET A 228 4.79 -4.63 4.26
C MET A 228 4.72 -6.08 3.79
N ASP A 229 5.54 -6.51 2.83
CA ASP A 229 5.56 -7.91 2.39
C ASP A 229 5.96 -8.84 3.56
N ASP A 230 7.01 -8.48 4.32
CA ASP A 230 7.42 -9.22 5.53
C ASP A 230 6.32 -9.29 6.59
N TRP A 231 5.60 -8.19 6.83
CA TRP A 231 4.49 -8.17 7.79
C TRP A 231 3.30 -8.99 7.32
N LEU A 232 3.04 -9.03 6.01
CA LEU A 232 1.98 -9.85 5.43
C LEU A 232 2.32 -11.34 5.58
N GLU A 233 3.54 -11.74 5.25
CA GLU A 233 3.99 -13.14 5.37
C GLU A 233 3.96 -13.67 6.80
N LYS A 234 4.21 -12.80 7.78
CA LYS A 234 4.20 -13.13 9.21
C LYS A 234 2.84 -12.95 9.89
N GLU A 235 1.82 -12.54 9.14
CA GLU A 235 0.48 -12.21 9.67
C GLU A 235 0.54 -11.15 10.81
N ASP A 236 1.48 -10.21 10.70
CA ASP A 236 1.69 -9.15 11.68
C ASP A 236 0.62 -8.05 11.54
N SER A 237 -0.01 -7.68 12.66
CA SER A 237 -1.02 -6.59 12.71
C SER A 237 -0.51 -5.21 12.25
N ALA A 238 0.81 -5.04 12.10
CA ALA A 238 1.41 -3.86 11.49
C ALA A 238 0.97 -3.68 10.02
N PHE A 239 0.74 -4.79 9.29
CA PHE A 239 0.28 -4.77 7.91
C PHE A 239 -1.06 -4.02 7.77
N ASP A 240 -2.04 -4.32 8.62
CA ASP A 240 -3.36 -3.69 8.54
C ASP A 240 -3.31 -2.18 8.75
N VAL A 241 -2.50 -1.72 9.70
CA VAL A 241 -2.33 -0.29 9.99
C VAL A 241 -1.59 0.40 8.84
N ALA A 242 -0.55 -0.22 8.29
CA ALA A 242 0.16 0.29 7.13
C ALA A 242 -0.78 0.39 5.91
N ALA A 243 -1.53 -0.67 5.61
CA ALA A 243 -2.50 -0.69 4.53
C ALA A 243 -3.58 0.39 4.70
N ALA A 244 -4.04 0.68 5.92
CA ALA A 244 -5.01 1.75 6.18
C ALA A 244 -4.47 3.15 5.82
N ILE A 245 -3.18 3.41 6.03
CA ILE A 245 -2.53 4.68 5.62
C ILE A 245 -2.58 4.82 4.09
N PHE A 246 -2.17 3.78 3.35
CA PHE A 246 -2.17 3.82 1.88
C PHE A 246 -3.57 3.83 1.28
N LYS A 247 -4.53 3.10 1.88
CA LYS A 247 -5.96 3.21 1.53
C LYS A 247 -6.50 4.63 1.73
N SER A 248 -5.97 5.38 2.70
CA SER A 248 -6.33 6.80 2.86
C SER A 248 -5.80 7.67 1.70
N PHE A 249 -4.60 7.42 1.17
CA PHE A 249 -4.13 8.08 -0.05
C PHE A 249 -5.03 7.78 -1.25
N ILE A 250 -5.48 6.52 -1.38
CA ILE A 250 -6.39 6.12 -2.46
C ILE A 250 -7.74 6.83 -2.30
N HIS A 251 -8.33 6.78 -1.10
CA HIS A 251 -9.59 7.43 -0.77
C HIS A 251 -9.59 8.94 -1.11
N TYR A 252 -8.50 9.65 -0.80
CA TYR A 252 -8.37 11.08 -1.10
C TYR A 252 -7.83 11.39 -2.51
N SER A 253 -7.76 10.39 -3.40
CA SER A 253 -7.26 10.53 -4.79
C SER A 253 -5.86 11.15 -4.88
N LEU A 254 -4.97 10.74 -3.96
CA LEU A 254 -3.56 11.14 -3.92
C LEU A 254 -2.61 10.03 -4.40
N HIS A 255 -3.17 8.86 -4.78
CA HIS A 255 -2.40 7.67 -5.12
C HIS A 255 -1.57 7.83 -6.40
N GLU A 256 -2.05 8.53 -7.44
CA GLU A 256 -1.26 8.82 -8.65
C GLU A 256 -0.01 9.63 -8.31
N GLN A 257 -0.17 10.73 -7.56
CA GLN A 257 0.94 11.58 -7.15
C GLN A 257 1.94 10.83 -6.28
N LEU A 258 1.47 10.02 -5.32
CA LEU A 258 2.33 9.18 -4.51
C LEU A 258 3.08 8.16 -5.38
N PHE A 259 2.39 7.49 -6.30
CA PHE A 259 2.98 6.49 -7.18
C PHE A 259 4.12 7.07 -8.03
N THR A 260 3.96 8.29 -8.55
CA THR A 260 5.03 9.02 -9.25
C THR A 260 6.21 9.34 -8.34
N LEU A 261 5.96 9.74 -7.09
CA LEU A 261 7.02 10.08 -6.13
C LEU A 261 7.80 8.86 -5.62
N LEU A 262 7.23 7.66 -5.75
CA LEU A 262 7.90 6.39 -5.41
C LEU A 262 8.78 5.84 -6.56
N ALA A 263 8.82 6.52 -7.71
CA ALA A 263 9.61 6.12 -8.87
C ALA A 263 11.11 6.48 -8.70
N GLU A 264 11.98 5.67 -9.29
CA GLU A 264 13.42 5.92 -9.38
C GLU A 264 13.83 5.90 -10.87
N PRO A 265 14.59 6.88 -11.39
CA PRO A 265 14.89 6.95 -12.84
C PRO A 265 15.62 5.74 -13.42
N SER A 266 16.34 4.97 -12.60
CA SER A 266 17.07 3.77 -13.02
C SER A 266 16.20 2.51 -13.08
N GLU A 267 14.98 2.54 -12.53
CA GLU A 267 14.10 1.38 -12.42
C GLU A 267 12.80 1.62 -13.18
N CYS A 268 12.35 0.62 -13.95
CA CYS A 268 11.06 0.71 -14.64
C CYS A 268 9.88 0.70 -13.65
N ILE A 269 10.02 -0.07 -12.57
CA ILE A 269 9.11 -0.08 -11.45
C ILE A 269 9.89 -0.43 -10.17
N THR A 270 9.69 0.34 -9.11
CA THR A 270 10.39 0.13 -7.83
C THR A 270 9.65 -0.88 -6.95
N PRO A 271 10.32 -1.53 -5.98
CA PRO A 271 9.64 -2.40 -5.02
C PRO A 271 8.51 -1.70 -4.26
N SER A 272 8.71 -0.42 -3.90
CA SER A 272 7.68 0.39 -3.24
C SER A 272 6.45 0.60 -4.13
N GLN A 273 6.65 0.85 -5.43
CA GLN A 273 5.55 0.95 -6.39
C GLN A 273 4.80 -0.38 -6.51
N THR A 274 5.49 -1.51 -6.59
CA THR A 274 4.85 -2.84 -6.68
C THR A 274 4.00 -3.14 -5.44
N VAL A 275 4.53 -2.93 -4.22
CA VAL A 275 3.75 -3.11 -2.98
C VAL A 275 2.53 -2.18 -2.96
N PHE A 276 2.69 -0.93 -3.38
CA PHE A 276 1.56 0.00 -3.43
C PHE A 276 0.50 -0.41 -4.48
N LEU A 277 0.90 -0.99 -5.62
CA LEU A 277 -0.04 -1.59 -6.58
C LEU A 277 -0.84 -2.74 -5.98
N LYS A 278 -0.25 -3.60 -5.14
CA LYS A 278 -0.98 -4.68 -4.44
C LYS A 278 -2.10 -4.09 -3.56
N ILE A 279 -1.82 -2.98 -2.87
CA ILE A 279 -2.82 -2.28 -2.04
C ILE A 279 -3.92 -1.65 -2.91
N LEU A 280 -3.53 -1.04 -4.04
CA LEU A 280 -4.48 -0.46 -4.98
C LEU A 280 -5.40 -1.52 -5.59
N ASP A 281 -4.85 -2.63 -6.08
CA ASP A 281 -5.60 -3.76 -6.64
C ASP A 281 -6.60 -4.34 -5.63
N SER A 282 -6.15 -4.60 -4.40
CA SER A 282 -7.03 -5.05 -3.31
C SER A 282 -8.17 -4.07 -3.05
N THR A 283 -7.89 -2.76 -3.15
CA THR A 283 -8.89 -1.70 -2.93
C THR A 283 -9.91 -1.62 -4.08
N LEU A 284 -9.45 -1.71 -5.33
CA LEU A 284 -10.31 -1.74 -6.52
C LEU A 284 -11.19 -3.00 -6.55
N SER A 285 -10.66 -4.13 -6.08
CA SER A 285 -11.41 -5.40 -6.00
C SER A 285 -12.47 -5.42 -4.90
N SER A 286 -12.22 -4.71 -3.79
CA SER A 286 -13.09 -4.74 -2.60
C SER A 286 -14.18 -3.66 -2.59
N THR A 287 -14.07 -2.64 -3.44
CA THR A 287 -14.93 -1.45 -3.34
C THR A 287 -16.35 -1.73 -3.83
N THR A 288 -17.32 -1.50 -2.94
CA THR A 288 -18.68 -1.17 -3.34
C THR A 288 -18.67 0.29 -3.76
N PHE A 289 -19.09 0.55 -4.99
CA PHE A 289 -19.03 1.86 -5.66
C PHE A 289 -19.53 3.01 -4.76
N ASP A 290 -18.70 4.05 -4.60
CA ASP A 290 -19.09 5.36 -4.05
C ASP A 290 -19.02 6.42 -5.17
N PRO A 291 -20.16 6.89 -5.71
CA PRO A 291 -20.20 7.86 -6.80
C PRO A 291 -19.57 9.21 -6.46
N MET A 292 -19.31 9.52 -5.19
CA MET A 292 -18.68 10.78 -4.78
C MET A 292 -17.15 10.76 -4.83
N ASN A 293 -16.53 9.58 -5.01
CA ASN A 293 -15.08 9.41 -5.05
C ASN A 293 -14.59 9.15 -6.49
N SER A 294 -14.45 10.23 -7.28
CA SER A 294 -13.83 10.17 -8.60
C SER A 294 -12.32 9.95 -8.46
N GLN A 295 -11.88 8.70 -8.60
CA GLN A 295 -10.47 8.31 -8.55
C GLN A 295 -9.91 8.22 -9.99
N SER A 296 -9.07 9.18 -10.38
CA SER A 296 -8.34 9.11 -11.65
C SER A 296 -7.24 8.04 -11.55
N ASN A 297 -7.52 6.86 -12.10
CA ASN A 297 -6.54 5.78 -12.23
C ASN A 297 -5.80 5.81 -13.59
N ILE A 298 -5.81 6.97 -14.27
CA ILE A 298 -5.35 7.11 -15.67
C ILE A 298 -3.89 6.67 -15.85
N PHE A 299 -3.06 6.89 -14.84
CA PHE A 299 -1.65 6.50 -14.84
C PHE A 299 -1.43 4.99 -15.04
N LEU A 300 -2.42 4.13 -14.75
CA LEU A 300 -2.33 2.69 -14.98
C LEU A 300 -2.16 2.34 -16.47
N VAL A 301 -2.74 3.15 -17.37
CA VAL A 301 -2.59 2.92 -18.82
C VAL A 301 -1.16 3.18 -19.27
N SER A 302 -0.55 4.29 -18.85
CA SER A 302 0.87 4.55 -19.14
C SER A 302 1.77 3.53 -18.48
N LEU A 303 1.50 3.17 -17.23
CA LEU A 303 2.28 2.19 -16.49
C LEU A 303 2.28 0.81 -17.17
N PHE A 304 1.13 0.33 -17.66
CA PHE A 304 1.06 -0.91 -18.42
C PHE A 304 1.99 -0.88 -19.63
N ARG A 305 1.97 0.23 -20.38
CA ARG A 305 2.77 0.41 -21.60
C ARG A 305 4.26 0.46 -21.28
N ASP A 306 4.62 1.19 -20.24
CA ASP A 306 6.02 1.38 -19.85
C ASP A 306 6.61 0.05 -19.35
N VAL A 307 5.89 -0.68 -18.49
CA VAL A 307 6.33 -1.98 -17.98
C VAL A 307 6.37 -3.05 -19.09
N GLU A 308 5.40 -3.06 -20.01
CA GLU A 308 5.44 -3.96 -21.18
C GLU A 308 6.68 -3.68 -22.04
N ALA A 309 6.96 -2.41 -22.34
CA ALA A 309 8.14 -2.01 -23.09
C ALA A 309 9.45 -2.41 -22.38
N CYS A 310 9.49 -2.36 -21.04
CA CYS A 310 10.63 -2.83 -20.24
C CYS A 310 10.79 -4.36 -20.24
N ALA A 311 9.68 -5.10 -20.18
CA ALA A 311 9.69 -6.56 -20.14
C ALA A 311 9.98 -7.19 -21.51
N SER A 312 9.56 -6.52 -22.58
CA SER A 312 9.57 -7.03 -23.95
C SER A 312 10.94 -7.52 -24.42
N PRO A 313 12.06 -6.78 -24.26
CA PRO A 313 13.38 -7.28 -24.67
C PRO A 313 13.79 -8.59 -23.99
N SER A 314 13.55 -8.70 -22.68
CA SER A 314 13.91 -9.87 -21.87
C SER A 314 13.06 -11.09 -22.25
N LEU A 315 11.77 -10.89 -22.55
CA LEU A 315 10.89 -11.94 -23.04
C LEU A 315 11.29 -12.45 -24.43
N HIS A 316 11.63 -11.55 -25.37
CA HIS A 316 12.01 -11.93 -26.73
C HIS A 316 13.35 -12.66 -26.79
N GLN A 317 14.33 -12.20 -26.01
CA GLN A 317 15.69 -12.76 -26.02
C GLN A 317 15.82 -14.00 -25.12
N LYS A 318 14.77 -14.35 -24.35
CA LYS A 318 14.84 -15.34 -23.26
C LYS A 318 16.05 -15.08 -22.34
N ALA A 319 16.35 -13.80 -22.13
CA ALA A 319 17.50 -13.38 -21.36
C ALA A 319 17.28 -13.72 -19.88
N ASP A 320 18.35 -14.14 -19.20
CA ASP A 320 18.35 -14.27 -17.74
C ASP A 320 18.40 -12.87 -17.13
N ASP A 321 17.23 -12.21 -17.08
CA ASP A 321 17.06 -10.88 -16.49
C ASP A 321 16.45 -11.02 -15.08
N PRO A 322 17.21 -10.78 -14.01
CA PRO A 322 16.71 -10.90 -12.64
C PRO A 322 15.59 -9.90 -12.31
N ARG A 323 15.35 -8.90 -13.16
CA ARG A 323 14.28 -7.91 -12.99
C ARG A 323 12.96 -8.37 -13.62
N LEU A 324 12.99 -9.32 -14.57
CA LEU A 324 11.81 -9.76 -15.30
C LEU A 324 10.66 -10.24 -14.40
N PRO A 325 10.89 -11.01 -13.32
CA PRO A 325 9.83 -11.37 -12.37
C PRO A 325 9.05 -10.16 -11.84
N LYS A 326 9.74 -9.06 -11.51
CA LYS A 326 9.11 -7.82 -11.02
C LYS A 326 8.26 -7.15 -12.09
N PHE A 327 8.72 -7.16 -13.34
CA PHE A 327 7.94 -6.62 -14.46
C PHE A 327 6.68 -7.46 -14.71
N LEU A 328 6.79 -8.79 -14.64
CA LEU A 328 5.64 -9.68 -14.78
C LEU A 328 4.64 -9.52 -13.64
N GLU A 329 5.11 -9.38 -12.40
CA GLU A 329 4.27 -9.07 -11.23
C GLU A 329 3.50 -7.74 -11.43
N ALA A 330 4.20 -6.69 -11.85
CA ALA A 330 3.59 -5.40 -12.15
C ALA A 330 2.55 -5.50 -13.28
N LEU A 331 2.84 -6.23 -14.35
CA LEU A 331 1.89 -6.45 -15.45
C LEU A 331 0.64 -7.21 -15.01
N ILE A 332 0.77 -8.18 -14.09
CA ILE A 332 -0.37 -8.85 -13.47
C ILE A 332 -1.24 -7.82 -12.72
N LEU A 333 -0.64 -7.10 -11.77
CA LEU A 333 -1.37 -6.17 -10.90
C LEU A 333 -2.05 -5.05 -11.71
N VAL A 334 -1.37 -4.49 -12.70
CA VAL A 334 -1.95 -3.45 -13.56
C VAL A 334 -3.06 -4.02 -14.44
N SER A 335 -2.91 -5.24 -14.97
CA SER A 335 -3.98 -5.89 -15.75
C SER A 335 -5.22 -6.18 -14.91
N GLU A 336 -5.05 -6.61 -13.67
CA GLU A 336 -6.13 -6.90 -12.72
C GLU A 336 -6.85 -5.61 -12.29
N ALA A 337 -6.09 -4.56 -11.97
CA ALA A 337 -6.65 -3.23 -11.69
C ALA A 337 -7.46 -2.68 -12.87
N LEU A 338 -6.91 -2.71 -14.08
CA LEU A 338 -7.59 -2.28 -15.30
C LEU A 338 -8.84 -3.13 -15.61
N SER A 339 -8.78 -4.44 -15.35
CA SER A 339 -9.93 -5.34 -15.53
C SER A 339 -11.04 -5.03 -14.52
N SER A 340 -10.68 -4.77 -13.27
CA SER A 340 -11.64 -4.40 -12.21
C SER A 340 -12.37 -3.10 -12.55
N ILE A 341 -11.64 -2.08 -13.03
CA ILE A 341 -12.24 -0.82 -13.50
C ILE A 341 -13.13 -1.06 -14.72
N GLY A 342 -12.64 -1.80 -15.72
CA GLY A 342 -13.40 -2.10 -16.94
C GLY A 342 -14.72 -2.84 -16.67
N LEU A 343 -14.69 -3.84 -15.77
CA LEU A 343 -15.90 -4.54 -15.32
C LEU A 343 -16.82 -3.65 -14.49
N GLY A 344 -16.26 -2.74 -13.67
CA GLY A 344 -17.02 -1.74 -12.92
C GLY A 344 -17.82 -0.81 -13.85
N VAL A 345 -17.15 -0.26 -14.88
CA VAL A 345 -17.78 0.56 -15.92
C VAL A 345 -18.86 -0.24 -16.68
N GLN A 346 -18.55 -1.47 -17.09
CA GLN A 346 -19.53 -2.29 -17.82
C GLN A 346 -20.77 -2.59 -16.96
N ARG A 347 -20.59 -2.93 -15.68
CA ARG A 347 -21.69 -3.15 -14.74
C ARG A 347 -22.61 -1.94 -14.62
N ARG A 348 -22.06 -0.72 -14.67
CA ARG A 348 -22.85 0.53 -14.64
C ARG A 348 -23.63 0.72 -15.95
N ARG A 349 -23.00 0.48 -17.10
CA ARG A 349 -23.67 0.53 -18.41
C ARG A 349 -24.83 -0.46 -18.50
N ASP A 350 -24.64 -1.69 -18.04
CA ASP A 350 -25.68 -2.71 -18.05
C ASP A 350 -26.89 -2.30 -17.19
N LYS A 351 -26.64 -1.75 -15.98
CA LYS A 351 -27.70 -1.21 -15.11
C LYS A 351 -28.45 -0.04 -15.76
N ALA A 352 -27.73 0.87 -16.40
CA ALA A 352 -28.32 2.01 -17.09
C ALA A 352 -29.20 1.57 -18.27
N PHE A 353 -28.73 0.59 -19.06
CA PHE A 353 -29.50 0.02 -20.16
C PHE A 353 -30.81 -0.60 -19.69
N VAL A 354 -30.78 -1.39 -18.61
CA VAL A 354 -31.99 -1.97 -18.00
C VAL A 354 -32.94 -0.88 -17.49
N SER A 355 -32.43 0.12 -16.75
CA SER A 355 -33.26 1.21 -16.22
C SER A 355 -33.93 2.04 -17.33
N ASN A 356 -33.21 2.33 -18.41
CA ASN A 356 -33.75 3.11 -19.53
C ASN A 356 -34.83 2.34 -20.29
N THR A 357 -34.65 1.02 -20.45
CA THR A 357 -35.64 0.13 -21.07
C THR A 357 -36.93 0.05 -20.24
N VAL A 358 -36.84 0.14 -18.91
CA VAL A 358 -38.00 0.05 -18.01
C VAL A 358 -38.70 1.40 -17.83
N CYS A 359 -37.97 2.51 -17.74
CA CYS A 359 -38.51 3.80 -17.32
C CYS A 359 -38.76 4.82 -18.45
N ASN A 360 -38.40 4.54 -19.72
CA ASN A 360 -38.50 5.50 -20.84
C ASN A 360 -37.88 6.89 -20.53
N GLN A 361 -36.88 6.94 -19.65
CA GLN A 361 -36.18 8.18 -19.28
C GLN A 361 -34.77 8.18 -19.87
N SER A 362 -34.41 9.26 -20.55
CA SER A 362 -33.11 9.46 -21.20
C SER A 362 -32.16 10.24 -20.27
N SER A 363 -31.63 9.57 -19.24
CA SER A 363 -30.62 10.15 -18.33
C SER A 363 -29.25 9.49 -18.59
N LEU A 364 -28.73 9.60 -19.81
CA LEU A 364 -27.48 8.96 -20.25
C LEU A 364 -26.22 9.81 -19.97
N THR A 365 -26.35 11.12 -19.82
CA THR A 365 -25.21 12.05 -19.87
C THR A 365 -24.29 12.01 -18.64
N GLU A 366 -24.79 11.64 -17.45
CA GLU A 366 -23.98 11.62 -16.23
C GLU A 366 -23.19 10.30 -16.06
N ILE A 367 -23.73 9.17 -16.54
CA ILE A 367 -23.09 7.84 -16.41
C ILE A 367 -21.88 7.71 -17.37
N GLU A 368 -21.84 8.46 -18.46
CA GLU A 368 -20.79 8.35 -19.49
C GLU A 368 -19.59 9.29 -19.29
N THR A 369 -19.57 10.10 -18.23
CA THR A 369 -18.59 11.21 -18.09
C THR A 369 -17.62 11.11 -16.91
N GLY A 370 -17.69 10.03 -16.12
CA GLY A 370 -16.79 9.79 -14.98
C GLY A 370 -15.35 9.47 -15.38
N ASP A 371 -14.43 9.57 -14.41
CA ASP A 371 -13.00 9.35 -14.63
C ASP A 371 -12.69 7.90 -15.07
N GLU A 372 -13.41 6.92 -14.53
CA GLU A 372 -13.27 5.51 -14.93
C GLU A 372 -13.77 5.27 -16.36
N GLU A 373 -14.85 5.93 -16.79
CA GLU A 373 -15.35 5.85 -18.16
C GLU A 373 -14.34 6.44 -19.15
N ARG A 374 -13.77 7.60 -18.82
CA ARG A 374 -12.68 8.22 -19.59
C ARG A 374 -11.44 7.33 -19.66
N LEU A 375 -11.11 6.67 -18.56
CA LEU A 375 -10.03 5.70 -18.50
C LEU A 375 -10.30 4.51 -19.44
N VAL A 376 -11.50 3.93 -19.44
CA VAL A 376 -11.85 2.83 -20.36
C VAL A 376 -11.79 3.27 -21.82
N VAL A 377 -12.19 4.50 -22.14
CA VAL A 377 -11.98 5.07 -23.49
C VAL A 377 -10.49 5.14 -23.82
N LEU A 378 -9.66 5.62 -22.89
CA LEU A 378 -8.21 5.67 -23.08
C LEU A 378 -7.59 4.28 -23.23
N MET A 379 -8.03 3.27 -22.48
CA MET A 379 -7.57 1.88 -22.62
C MET A 379 -7.75 1.35 -24.05
N LYS A 380 -8.83 1.78 -24.73
CA LYS A 380 -9.20 1.39 -26.09
C LYS A 380 -8.54 2.22 -27.17
N ASP A 381 -7.87 3.32 -26.82
CA ASP A 381 -7.22 4.21 -27.80
C ASP A 381 -6.16 3.46 -28.61
N SER A 382 -6.14 3.68 -29.92
CA SER A 382 -5.28 2.93 -30.85
C SER A 382 -3.78 3.25 -30.74
N LYS A 383 -3.41 4.38 -30.12
CA LYS A 383 -2.04 4.86 -29.98
C LYS A 383 -1.56 4.87 -28.52
N LYS A 384 -2.42 5.31 -27.62
CA LYS A 384 -2.12 5.54 -26.20
C LYS A 384 -2.74 4.48 -25.28
N GLY A 385 -3.63 3.64 -25.81
CA GLY A 385 -4.28 2.58 -25.05
C GLY A 385 -3.42 1.34 -24.86
N VAL A 386 -4.03 0.32 -24.27
CA VAL A 386 -3.36 -0.92 -23.86
C VAL A 386 -3.55 -2.07 -24.84
N VAL A 387 -4.44 -1.95 -25.84
CA VAL A 387 -4.78 -3.07 -26.74
C VAL A 387 -3.56 -3.59 -27.53
N ARG A 388 -2.80 -2.72 -28.22
CA ARG A 388 -1.63 -3.16 -28.99
C ARG A 388 -0.52 -3.74 -28.07
N PRO A 389 -0.11 -3.05 -26.99
CA PRO A 389 0.85 -3.60 -26.02
C PRO A 389 0.40 -4.93 -25.42
N LEU A 390 -0.89 -5.11 -25.14
CA LEU A 390 -1.44 -6.37 -24.64
C LEU A 390 -1.27 -7.52 -25.64
N ILE A 391 -1.57 -7.29 -26.93
CA ILE A 391 -1.37 -8.31 -27.98
C ILE A 391 0.11 -8.64 -28.16
N ASN A 392 0.99 -7.64 -28.16
CA ASN A 392 2.43 -7.85 -28.24
C ASN A 392 2.94 -8.70 -27.07
N LEU A 393 2.52 -8.36 -25.85
CA LEU A 393 2.88 -9.10 -24.64
C LEU A 393 2.37 -10.54 -24.67
N LEU A 394 1.12 -10.76 -25.10
CA LEU A 394 0.57 -12.12 -25.28
C LEU A 394 1.43 -12.94 -26.26
N ALA A 395 1.85 -12.34 -27.37
CA ALA A 395 2.70 -13.01 -28.35
C ALA A 395 4.08 -13.38 -27.76
N SER A 396 4.71 -12.45 -27.03
CA SER A 396 5.99 -12.71 -26.37
C SER A 396 5.88 -13.78 -25.28
N LEU A 397 4.81 -13.75 -24.49
CA LEU A 397 4.55 -14.73 -23.44
C LEU A 397 4.27 -16.12 -24.00
N GLU A 398 3.69 -16.23 -25.18
CA GLU A 398 3.45 -17.54 -25.80
C GLU A 398 4.77 -18.24 -26.19
N VAL A 399 5.77 -17.47 -26.58
CA VAL A 399 7.12 -17.98 -26.87
C VAL A 399 7.91 -18.28 -25.59
N PHE A 400 7.69 -17.46 -24.55
CA PHE A 400 8.41 -17.54 -23.28
C PHE A 400 7.87 -18.64 -22.35
N PHE A 401 6.54 -18.77 -22.27
CA PHE A 401 5.81 -19.81 -21.53
C PHE A 401 5.10 -20.75 -22.52
N PRO A 402 5.86 -21.67 -23.15
CA PRO A 402 5.28 -22.63 -24.10
C PRO A 402 4.25 -23.52 -23.39
N ARG A 403 3.19 -23.87 -24.12
CA ARG A 403 2.12 -24.74 -23.61
C ARG A 403 2.65 -26.12 -23.24
N THR A 404 2.10 -26.69 -22.18
CA THR A 404 2.31 -28.11 -21.84
C THR A 404 1.04 -28.89 -22.14
N ASN A 405 1.16 -29.92 -22.99
CA ASN A 405 0.04 -30.80 -23.33
C ASN A 405 0.14 -32.09 -22.50
N PRO A 406 -0.93 -32.53 -21.81
CA PRO A 406 -0.94 -33.77 -21.03
C PRO A 406 -0.51 -35.00 -21.84
N LEU A 407 -0.88 -35.02 -23.12
CA LEU A 407 -0.61 -36.13 -24.04
C LEU A 407 0.80 -36.09 -24.63
N ARG A 408 1.52 -34.98 -24.44
CA ARG A 408 2.89 -34.79 -24.93
C ARG A 408 3.70 -34.03 -23.87
N PRO A 409 4.10 -34.71 -22.78
CA PRO A 409 4.95 -34.10 -21.76
C PRO A 409 6.25 -33.60 -22.42
N LEU A 410 6.70 -32.41 -22.03
CA LEU A 410 7.98 -31.89 -22.49
C LEU A 410 9.12 -32.80 -22.02
N PRO A 411 10.21 -32.92 -22.80
CA PRO A 411 11.35 -33.77 -22.44
C PRO A 411 12.02 -33.41 -21.11
N ASP A 412 11.82 -32.17 -20.64
CA ASP A 412 12.37 -31.66 -19.39
C ASP A 412 11.28 -30.87 -18.62
N PRO A 413 10.69 -31.47 -17.56
CA PRO A 413 9.62 -30.85 -16.78
C PRO A 413 10.09 -29.62 -15.95
N ASP A 414 11.40 -29.38 -15.82
CA ASP A 414 11.99 -28.31 -14.99
C ASP A 414 12.55 -27.12 -15.80
N HIS A 415 12.17 -26.95 -17.07
CA HIS A 415 12.67 -25.84 -17.90
C HIS A 415 12.35 -24.42 -17.39
N LEU A 416 11.32 -24.27 -16.56
CA LEU A 416 10.92 -22.99 -15.98
C LEU A 416 11.51 -22.84 -14.58
N GLN A 417 12.38 -21.85 -14.39
CA GLN A 417 12.92 -21.56 -13.05
C GLN A 417 11.76 -21.34 -12.06
N PRO A 418 11.86 -21.82 -10.80
CA PRO A 418 10.79 -21.70 -9.80
C PRO A 418 10.24 -20.27 -9.63
N ALA A 419 11.10 -19.27 -9.82
CA ALA A 419 10.75 -17.85 -9.77
C ALA A 419 9.69 -17.44 -10.81
N PHE A 420 9.56 -18.16 -11.93
CA PHE A 420 8.59 -17.85 -13.00
C PHE A 420 7.24 -18.54 -12.86
N LYS A 421 7.15 -19.56 -12.00
CA LYS A 421 5.92 -20.35 -11.78
C LYS A 421 4.71 -19.49 -11.38
N PRO A 422 4.82 -18.45 -10.54
CA PRO A 422 3.69 -17.57 -10.22
C PRO A 422 3.10 -16.84 -11.44
N PHE A 423 3.88 -16.65 -12.50
CA PHE A 423 3.49 -15.85 -13.67
C PHE A 423 2.93 -16.67 -14.83
N SER A 424 2.87 -18.01 -14.72
CA SER A 424 2.33 -18.88 -15.79
C SER A 424 0.89 -18.54 -16.17
N LYS A 425 0.15 -17.92 -15.24
CA LYS A 425 -1.25 -17.50 -15.41
C LYS A 425 -1.42 -16.11 -16.03
N LEU A 426 -0.34 -15.37 -16.31
CA LEU A 426 -0.42 -14.02 -16.87
C LEU A 426 -1.16 -13.99 -18.22
N LYS A 427 -0.95 -14.98 -19.11
CA LYS A 427 -1.68 -15.09 -20.38
C LYS A 427 -3.21 -15.05 -20.18
N ARG A 428 -3.71 -15.71 -19.13
CA ARG A 428 -5.14 -15.72 -18.78
C ARG A 428 -5.63 -14.34 -18.33
N ASN A 429 -4.85 -13.65 -17.50
CA ASN A 429 -5.20 -12.30 -17.02
C ASN A 429 -5.29 -11.30 -18.18
N LEU A 430 -4.34 -11.35 -19.11
CA LEU A 430 -4.33 -10.50 -20.31
C LEU A 430 -5.53 -10.80 -21.24
N LEU A 431 -5.88 -12.08 -21.42
CA LEU A 431 -7.09 -12.45 -22.16
C LEU A 431 -8.37 -11.97 -21.47
N GLY A 432 -8.43 -11.98 -20.14
CA GLY A 432 -9.53 -11.40 -19.38
C GLY A 432 -9.71 -9.92 -19.69
N LEU A 433 -8.62 -9.14 -19.62
CA LEU A 433 -8.61 -7.73 -19.95
C LEU A 433 -9.02 -7.47 -21.42
N LEU A 434 -8.44 -8.23 -22.37
CA LEU A 434 -8.78 -8.11 -23.79
C LEU A 434 -10.25 -8.43 -24.07
N SER A 435 -10.80 -9.43 -23.38
CA SER A 435 -12.22 -9.80 -23.49
C SER A 435 -13.13 -8.68 -23.03
N ILE A 436 -12.77 -7.98 -21.94
CA ILE A 436 -13.50 -6.80 -21.45
C ILE A 436 -13.46 -5.68 -22.49
N LEU A 437 -12.29 -5.42 -23.08
CA LEU A 437 -12.11 -4.33 -24.04
C LEU A 437 -12.81 -4.56 -25.38
N THR A 438 -12.89 -5.81 -25.83
CA THR A 438 -13.52 -6.21 -27.11
C THR A 438 -15.02 -6.40 -27.02
N PHE A 439 -15.60 -6.49 -25.82
CA PHE A 439 -17.03 -6.69 -25.64
C PHE A 439 -17.84 -5.53 -26.25
N ASN A 440 -18.70 -5.86 -27.21
CA ASN A 440 -19.55 -4.92 -27.97
C ASN A 440 -18.76 -3.75 -28.59
N ASP A 441 -17.52 -3.98 -29.01
CA ASP A 441 -16.65 -2.94 -29.58
C ASP A 441 -15.92 -3.43 -30.83
N VAL A 442 -16.54 -3.19 -31.99
CA VAL A 442 -16.01 -3.58 -33.30
C VAL A 442 -14.69 -2.85 -33.61
N VAL A 443 -14.53 -1.60 -33.15
CA VAL A 443 -13.31 -0.82 -33.40
C VAL A 443 -12.11 -1.44 -32.68
N VAL A 444 -12.30 -1.85 -31.43
CA VAL A 444 -11.27 -2.61 -30.70
C VAL A 444 -11.04 -3.98 -31.36
N GLY A 445 -12.10 -4.66 -31.79
CA GLY A 445 -11.97 -5.93 -32.53
C GLY A 445 -11.18 -5.80 -33.83
N ASP A 446 -11.34 -4.69 -34.54
CA ASP A 446 -10.58 -4.36 -35.75
C ASP A 446 -9.12 -4.06 -35.43
N LEU A 447 -8.85 -3.33 -34.34
CA LEU A 447 -7.51 -3.07 -33.83
C LEU A 447 -6.77 -4.36 -33.46
N VAL A 448 -7.45 -5.32 -32.82
CA VAL A 448 -6.89 -6.65 -32.52
C VAL A 448 -6.55 -7.40 -33.80
N ARG A 449 -7.42 -7.35 -34.82
CA ARG A 449 -7.17 -7.95 -36.13
C ARG A 449 -5.95 -7.35 -36.83
N GLU A 450 -5.82 -6.03 -36.84
CA GLU A 450 -4.66 -5.34 -37.44
C GLU A 450 -3.32 -5.77 -36.82
N CYS A 451 -3.33 -6.21 -35.56
CA CYS A 451 -2.16 -6.71 -34.85
C CYS A 451 -1.95 -8.23 -35.00
N GLY A 452 -2.73 -8.93 -35.83
CA GLY A 452 -2.70 -10.40 -35.92
C GLY A 452 -3.18 -11.10 -34.64
N GLY A 453 -3.91 -10.37 -33.79
CA GLY A 453 -4.33 -10.86 -32.48
C GLY A 453 -5.47 -11.87 -32.56
N VAL A 454 -6.25 -11.92 -33.64
CA VAL A 454 -7.36 -12.88 -33.80
C VAL A 454 -6.80 -14.31 -33.88
N GLU A 455 -5.80 -14.51 -34.73
CA GLU A 455 -5.10 -15.78 -34.90
C GLU A 455 -4.35 -16.18 -33.63
N LEU A 456 -3.70 -15.21 -32.96
CA LEU A 456 -3.02 -15.44 -31.69
C LEU A 456 -3.99 -15.95 -30.61
N VAL A 457 -5.15 -15.28 -30.43
CA VAL A 457 -6.14 -15.69 -29.43
C VAL A 457 -6.74 -17.05 -29.76
N LEU A 458 -6.97 -17.36 -31.04
CA LEU A 458 -7.41 -18.70 -31.46
C LEU A 458 -6.38 -19.78 -31.12
N ASN A 459 -5.10 -19.51 -31.30
CA ASN A 459 -4.03 -20.43 -30.92
C ASN A 459 -3.99 -20.70 -29.40
N LEU A 460 -4.47 -19.76 -28.56
CA LEU A 460 -4.58 -19.93 -27.11
C LEU A 460 -5.81 -20.73 -26.66
N THR A 461 -6.62 -21.25 -27.59
CA THR A 461 -7.77 -22.13 -27.28
C THR A 461 -7.40 -23.61 -27.11
N GLU A 462 -6.11 -23.94 -27.24
CA GLU A 462 -5.58 -25.26 -26.93
C GLU A 462 -5.44 -25.49 -25.42
N VAL A 463 -5.40 -26.76 -25.01
CA VAL A 463 -5.21 -27.13 -23.60
C VAL A 463 -3.76 -26.83 -23.17
N ASP A 464 -3.63 -26.19 -22.00
CA ASP A 464 -2.35 -25.90 -21.35
C ASP A 464 -2.41 -26.32 -19.88
N GLU A 465 -1.66 -27.36 -19.49
CA GLU A 465 -1.65 -27.85 -18.10
C GLU A 465 -1.14 -26.82 -17.10
N ASN A 466 -0.22 -25.96 -17.54
CA ASN A 466 0.36 -24.92 -16.68
C ASN A 466 -0.60 -23.74 -16.48
N ASN A 467 -1.67 -23.67 -17.27
CA ASN A 467 -2.70 -22.66 -17.18
C ASN A 467 -4.09 -23.24 -17.53
N PRO A 468 -4.70 -24.03 -16.61
CA PRO A 468 -5.89 -24.84 -16.90
C PRO A 468 -7.13 -24.06 -17.36
N PHE A 469 -7.18 -22.74 -17.12
CA PHE A 469 -8.31 -21.88 -17.51
C PHE A 469 -8.01 -20.99 -18.73
N LEU A 470 -6.83 -21.14 -19.35
CA LEU A 470 -6.43 -20.30 -20.48
C LEU A 470 -7.41 -20.45 -21.66
N ARG A 471 -7.78 -21.69 -21.96
CA ARG A 471 -8.66 -22.05 -23.06
C ARG A 471 -10.04 -21.39 -22.95
N GLU A 472 -10.65 -21.43 -21.77
CA GLU A 472 -11.98 -20.87 -21.53
C GLU A 472 -11.97 -19.35 -21.70
N HIS A 473 -10.94 -18.68 -21.18
CA HIS A 473 -10.74 -17.25 -21.38
C HIS A 473 -10.49 -16.90 -22.86
N ALA A 474 -9.70 -17.72 -23.59
CA ALA A 474 -9.46 -17.53 -25.00
C ALA A 474 -10.76 -17.68 -25.82
N LEU A 475 -11.56 -18.73 -25.57
CA LEU A 475 -12.86 -18.94 -26.22
C LEU A 475 -13.83 -17.79 -25.96
N PHE A 476 -13.88 -17.28 -24.73
CA PHE A 476 -14.68 -16.10 -24.40
C PHE A 476 -14.21 -14.85 -25.16
N CYS A 477 -12.90 -14.64 -25.26
CA CYS A 477 -12.33 -13.55 -26.04
C CYS A 477 -12.66 -13.68 -27.53
N VAL A 478 -12.55 -14.89 -28.11
CA VAL A 478 -12.94 -15.15 -29.51
C VAL A 478 -14.40 -14.80 -29.74
N ARG A 479 -15.30 -15.22 -28.83
CA ARG A 479 -16.72 -14.87 -28.91
C ARG A 479 -16.93 -13.37 -28.99
N ASN A 480 -16.21 -12.58 -28.17
CA ASN A 480 -16.33 -11.13 -28.19
C ASN A 480 -15.74 -10.51 -29.46
N LEU A 481 -14.60 -11.03 -29.94
CA LEU A 481 -13.95 -10.57 -31.18
C LEU A 481 -14.79 -10.77 -32.44
N ILE A 482 -15.64 -11.81 -32.48
CA ILE A 482 -16.49 -12.12 -33.64
C ILE A 482 -17.92 -11.60 -33.53
N LEU A 483 -18.35 -11.20 -32.33
CA LEU A 483 -19.69 -10.66 -32.11
C LEU A 483 -19.85 -9.37 -32.94
N ASP A 484 -20.83 -9.37 -33.84
CA ASP A 484 -21.14 -8.26 -34.74
C ASP A 484 -19.94 -7.73 -35.57
N ASN A 485 -18.89 -8.56 -35.73
CA ASN A 485 -17.69 -8.23 -36.50
C ASN A 485 -17.48 -9.22 -37.67
N PRO A 486 -18.11 -8.96 -38.84
CA PRO A 486 -18.01 -9.85 -39.99
C PRO A 486 -16.59 -9.95 -40.58
N ALA A 487 -15.75 -8.93 -40.40
CA ALA A 487 -14.37 -8.95 -40.85
C ALA A 487 -13.52 -9.94 -40.02
N ASN A 488 -13.73 -10.00 -38.70
CA ASN A 488 -13.11 -11.02 -37.86
C ASN A 488 -13.67 -12.43 -38.13
N GLN A 489 -14.98 -12.56 -38.35
CA GLN A 489 -15.58 -13.85 -38.75
C GLN A 489 -14.98 -14.37 -40.07
N ALA A 490 -14.66 -13.48 -41.02
CA ALA A 490 -14.05 -13.86 -42.29
C ALA A 490 -12.66 -14.48 -42.14
N ILE A 491 -11.87 -14.09 -41.12
CA ILE A 491 -10.57 -14.71 -40.82
C ILE A 491 -10.78 -16.18 -40.44
N ILE A 492 -11.72 -16.45 -39.53
CA ILE A 492 -12.02 -17.82 -39.09
C ILE A 492 -12.54 -18.67 -40.26
N ARG A 493 -13.39 -18.11 -41.12
CA ARG A 493 -13.91 -18.83 -42.31
C ARG A 493 -12.81 -19.23 -43.30
N LYS A 494 -11.74 -18.43 -43.40
CA LYS A 494 -10.57 -18.70 -44.25
C LYS A 494 -9.62 -19.74 -43.64
N MET A 495 -9.79 -20.09 -42.37
CA MET A 495 -9.05 -21.20 -41.79
C MET A 495 -9.64 -22.51 -42.32
N ASP A 496 -8.79 -23.32 -42.95
CA ASP A 496 -9.14 -24.66 -43.39
C ASP A 496 -8.54 -25.68 -42.43
N PRO A 497 -9.32 -26.69 -42.00
CA PRO A 497 -8.78 -27.77 -41.19
C PRO A 497 -7.75 -28.54 -42.02
N VAL A 498 -6.53 -28.65 -41.50
CA VAL A 498 -5.43 -29.37 -42.18
C VAL A 498 -5.40 -30.85 -41.76
N GLY A 499 -5.98 -31.18 -40.61
CA GLY A 499 -6.04 -32.54 -40.07
C GLY A 499 -6.53 -32.59 -38.63
N VAL A 500 -6.54 -33.78 -38.04
CA VAL A 500 -6.77 -34.01 -36.60
C VAL A 500 -5.51 -34.61 -36.02
N LEU A 501 -5.01 -34.04 -34.92
CA LEU A 501 -3.86 -34.62 -34.22
C LEU A 501 -4.30 -35.91 -33.50
N SER A 502 -3.61 -37.01 -33.75
CA SER A 502 -3.79 -38.26 -33.01
C SER A 502 -3.26 -38.13 -31.58
N GLU A 503 -3.62 -39.08 -30.71
CA GLU A 503 -3.06 -39.20 -29.35
C GLU A 503 -1.53 -39.38 -29.36
N THR A 504 -0.97 -39.92 -30.46
CA THR A 504 0.47 -40.08 -30.69
C THR A 504 1.13 -38.84 -31.29
N GLY A 505 0.35 -37.81 -31.63
CA GLY A 505 0.85 -36.55 -32.16
C GLY A 505 1.02 -36.48 -33.68
N GLU A 506 0.57 -37.50 -34.40
CA GLU A 506 0.55 -37.53 -35.87
C GLU A 506 -0.63 -36.70 -36.40
N LEU A 507 -0.41 -35.94 -37.47
CA LEU A 507 -1.48 -35.22 -38.14
C LEU A 507 -2.27 -36.19 -39.04
N LEU A 508 -3.42 -36.65 -38.56
CA LEU A 508 -4.35 -37.46 -39.33
C LEU A 508 -5.15 -36.60 -40.31
N PRO A 509 -5.59 -37.15 -41.46
CA PRO A 509 -6.44 -36.42 -42.38
C PRO A 509 -7.74 -35.98 -41.71
N VAL A 510 -8.31 -34.87 -42.20
CA VAL A 510 -9.58 -34.33 -41.68
C VAL A 510 -10.67 -35.41 -41.79
N PRO A 511 -11.32 -35.79 -40.66
CA PRO A 511 -12.47 -36.67 -40.64
C PRO A 511 -13.54 -36.23 -41.62
N GLU A 512 -14.20 -37.19 -42.30
CA GLU A 512 -15.15 -36.88 -43.38
C GLU A 512 -16.28 -35.96 -42.94
N ASN A 513 -16.70 -36.04 -41.67
CA ASN A 513 -17.71 -35.17 -41.06
C ASN A 513 -17.25 -33.72 -40.80
N MET A 514 -15.95 -33.42 -40.90
CA MET A 514 -15.37 -32.08 -40.73
C MET A 514 -14.84 -31.47 -42.03
N ARG A 515 -14.93 -32.20 -43.16
CA ARG A 515 -14.61 -31.66 -44.48
C ARG A 515 -15.72 -30.70 -44.90
N LYS A 516 -15.37 -29.45 -45.25
CA LYS A 516 -16.33 -28.49 -45.82
C LYS A 516 -16.96 -29.13 -47.06
N THR A 517 -18.29 -29.22 -47.08
CA THR A 517 -19.08 -29.73 -48.21
C THR A 517 -19.17 -28.71 -49.33
#